data_AF-A0A533ZAM2-F1
#
_entry.id   AF-A0A533ZAM2-F1
#
_cell.length_a   1.000
_cell.length_b   1.000
_cell.length_c   1.000
_cell.angle_alpha   90.00
_cell.angle_beta   90.00
_cell.angle_gamma   90.00
#
_symmetry.space_group_name_H-M   'P 1'
#
loop_
_entity.id
_entity.type
_entity.pdbx_description
1 polymer ?
#
loop_
_entity_poly.entity_id
_entity_poly.type
_entity_poly.pdbx_seq_one_letter_code
_entity_poly.pdbx_strand_id
1 'polypeptide(L)'
;MTKRAKSRLLGALVLVWLIVIVVRVVHEPEPQRAPLKFRSGETAAADSTRSDGGVPGLVRPKLARGSEAPFKTPKNIFSPADLSSEARQAQAARPPKKPQAEAPVPPSAPPPAPPPAVAFTAPPSPSPEQLAAQQARQWLGQYRFFGYLGQGGDQRAFLSKGNDIFIVRVGDSIEGRITVAAIDASSVRLRETSTSLETTLSLTKD
;
A
#
# COMPACT_ATOMS: atom_id res chain seq x y z
N MET A 1 0.76 -62.93 14.58
CA MET A 1 -0.29 -62.33 15.44
C MET A 1 -1.60 -63.10 15.30
N THR A 2 -2.15 -63.63 16.40
CA THR A 2 -3.41 -64.39 16.40
C THR A 2 -4.61 -63.48 16.14
N LYS A 3 -5.69 -63.99 15.52
CA LYS A 3 -6.91 -63.20 15.22
C LYS A 3 -7.48 -62.49 16.47
N ARG A 4 -7.33 -63.12 17.64
CA ARG A 4 -7.73 -62.56 18.94
C ARG A 4 -6.91 -61.34 19.34
N ALA A 5 -5.60 -61.32 19.07
CA ALA A 5 -4.76 -60.16 19.31
C ALA A 5 -5.14 -58.98 18.41
N LYS A 6 -5.46 -59.25 17.13
CA LYS A 6 -5.94 -58.22 16.19
C LYS A 6 -7.28 -57.61 16.62
N SER A 7 -8.23 -58.43 17.08
CA SER A 7 -9.52 -57.95 17.57
C SER A 7 -9.39 -57.08 18.83
N ARG A 8 -8.51 -57.47 19.77
CA ARG A 8 -8.20 -56.65 20.96
C ARG A 8 -7.54 -55.32 20.59
N LEU A 9 -6.60 -55.34 19.65
CA LEU A 9 -5.94 -54.13 19.16
C LEU A 9 -6.94 -53.19 18.48
N LEU A 10 -7.83 -53.73 17.63
CA LEU A 10 -8.86 -52.94 16.96
C LEU A 10 -9.85 -52.36 17.96
N GLY A 11 -10.28 -53.13 18.95
CA GLY A 11 -11.16 -52.67 20.02
C GLY A 11 -10.53 -51.53 20.83
N ALA A 12 -9.25 -51.66 21.18
CA ALA A 12 -8.51 -50.60 21.87
C ALA A 12 -8.41 -49.31 21.02
N LEU A 13 -8.16 -49.45 19.71
CA LEU A 13 -8.08 -48.30 18.80
C LEU A 13 -9.42 -47.56 18.66
N VAL A 14 -10.52 -48.31 18.54
CA VAL A 14 -11.88 -47.74 18.48
C VAL A 14 -12.23 -47.03 19.79
N LEU A 15 -11.84 -47.60 20.94
CA LEU A 15 -12.05 -46.97 22.24
C LEU A 15 -11.30 -45.63 22.36
N VAL A 16 -10.04 -45.58 21.91
CA VAL A 16 -9.25 -44.33 21.89
C VAL A 16 -9.91 -43.29 20.99
N TRP A 17 -10.40 -43.69 19.81
CA TRP A 17 -11.11 -42.79 18.90
C TRP A 17 -12.39 -42.23 19.51
N LEU A 18 -13.18 -43.07 20.19
CA LEU A 18 -14.38 -42.63 20.92
C LEU A 18 -14.04 -41.62 22.01
N ILE A 19 -12.97 -41.84 22.78
CA ILE A 19 -12.53 -40.91 23.81
C ILE A 19 -12.17 -39.55 23.20
N VAL A 20 -11.43 -39.54 22.08
CA VAL A 20 -11.05 -38.29 21.39
C VAL A 20 -12.29 -37.53 20.88
N ILE A 21 -13.28 -38.22 20.33
CA ILE A 21 -14.53 -37.60 19.87
C ILE A 21 -15.26 -36.95 21.05
N VAL A 22 -15.40 -37.66 22.17
CA VAL A 22 -16.08 -37.13 23.37
C VAL A 22 -15.34 -35.90 23.90
N VAL A 23 -14.02 -35.96 23.99
CA VAL A 23 -13.21 -34.81 24.40
C VAL A 23 -13.43 -33.62 23.46
N ARG A 24 -13.44 -33.84 22.15
CA ARG A 24 -13.66 -32.77 21.18
C ARG A 24 -15.02 -32.10 21.37
N VAL A 25 -16.09 -32.88 21.50
CA VAL A 25 -17.47 -32.36 21.64
C VAL A 25 -17.66 -31.60 22.95
N VAL A 26 -17.07 -32.08 24.05
CA VAL A 26 -17.17 -31.41 25.37
C VAL A 26 -16.33 -30.13 25.43
N HIS A 27 -15.22 -30.07 24.69
CA HIS A 27 -14.32 -28.92 24.67
C HIS A 27 -14.57 -27.98 23.50
N GLU A 28 -15.68 -28.09 22.76
CA GLU A 28 -16.01 -27.07 21.76
C GLU A 28 -16.28 -25.74 22.50
N PRO A 29 -15.47 -24.70 22.29
CA PRO A 29 -15.72 -23.41 22.91
C PRO A 29 -17.03 -22.87 22.36
N GLU A 30 -17.99 -22.62 23.25
CA GLU A 30 -19.29 -22.11 22.84
C GLU A 30 -19.12 -20.88 21.93
N PRO A 31 -19.81 -20.84 20.78
CA PRO A 31 -19.69 -19.73 19.85
C PRO A 31 -20.07 -18.44 20.57
N GLN A 32 -19.13 -17.49 20.61
CA GLN A 32 -19.25 -16.22 21.30
C GLN A 32 -20.50 -15.47 20.82
N ARG A 33 -21.60 -15.57 21.58
CA ARG A 33 -22.86 -14.88 21.29
C ARG A 33 -22.70 -13.43 21.70
N ALA A 34 -22.29 -12.59 20.74
CA ALA A 34 -22.28 -11.16 20.89
C ALA A 34 -23.74 -10.66 21.00
N PRO A 35 -24.12 -9.94 22.07
CA PRO A 35 -25.44 -9.34 22.15
C PRO A 35 -25.58 -8.25 21.08
N LEU A 36 -26.67 -8.30 20.32
CA LEU A 36 -27.06 -7.25 19.37
C LEU A 36 -27.47 -6.01 20.17
N LYS A 37 -26.48 -5.16 20.44
CA LYS A 37 -26.59 -3.91 21.20
C LYS A 37 -27.42 -2.81 20.51
N PHE A 38 -27.92 -3.06 19.30
CA PHE A 38 -28.83 -2.13 18.62
C PHE A 38 -30.04 -2.88 18.09
N ARG A 39 -31.18 -2.75 18.80
CA ARG A 39 -32.48 -3.05 18.21
C ARG A 39 -32.88 -1.87 17.34
N SER A 40 -33.07 -2.10 16.04
CA SER A 40 -33.71 -1.13 15.16
C SER A 40 -35.09 -0.78 15.70
N GLY A 41 -35.32 0.50 16.01
CA GLY A 41 -36.61 1.00 16.48
C GLY A 41 -36.55 2.13 17.51
N GLU A 42 -35.40 2.38 18.16
CA GLU A 42 -35.28 3.50 19.10
C GLU A 42 -35.00 4.80 18.34
N THR A 43 -36.06 5.53 18.00
CA THR A 43 -35.96 6.92 17.61
C THR A 43 -35.46 7.69 18.83
N ALA A 44 -34.19 8.08 18.84
CA ALA A 44 -33.66 9.01 19.81
C ALA A 44 -34.45 10.33 19.68
N ALA A 45 -35.42 10.51 20.57
CA ALA A 45 -36.11 11.76 20.76
C ALA A 45 -35.05 12.82 21.05
N ALA A 46 -35.11 13.92 20.32
CA ALA A 46 -34.26 15.07 20.51
C ALA A 46 -34.55 15.65 21.89
N ASP A 47 -33.76 15.27 22.89
CA ASP A 47 -33.76 15.94 24.19
C ASP A 47 -32.59 16.91 24.25
N SER A 48 -32.94 18.19 24.16
CA SER A 48 -32.04 19.31 24.25
C SER A 48 -31.74 19.56 25.72
N THR A 49 -30.74 18.90 26.28
CA THR A 49 -30.21 19.28 27.59
C THR A 49 -28.74 19.63 27.51
N ARG A 50 -28.52 20.94 27.52
CA ARG A 50 -27.25 21.62 27.78
C ARG A 50 -26.61 21.04 29.05
N SER A 51 -25.46 20.39 28.93
CA SER A 51 -24.54 20.23 30.06
C SER A 51 -23.11 20.18 29.58
N ASP A 52 -22.37 21.07 30.23
CA ASP A 52 -20.93 21.24 30.28
C ASP A 52 -20.20 19.92 30.56
N GLY A 53 -19.08 19.66 29.89
CA GLY A 53 -18.28 18.46 30.14
C GLY A 53 -17.55 17.89 28.92
N GLY A 54 -16.40 18.48 28.59
CA GLY A 54 -15.22 17.79 28.07
C GLY A 54 -15.37 16.86 26.85
N VAL A 55 -15.24 17.41 25.64
CA VAL A 55 -14.82 16.64 24.47
C VAL A 55 -13.38 16.14 24.64
N PRO A 56 -13.10 14.83 24.66
CA PRO A 56 -11.74 14.35 24.53
C PRO A 56 -11.36 14.34 23.04
N GLY A 57 -10.35 15.13 22.67
CA GLY A 57 -9.43 14.72 21.60
C GLY A 57 -9.59 15.36 20.22
N LEU A 58 -9.87 16.66 20.11
CA LEU A 58 -9.42 17.41 18.93
C LEU A 58 -7.90 17.68 19.06
N VAL A 59 -7.10 16.78 18.51
CA VAL A 59 -5.65 16.96 18.40
C VAL A 59 -5.38 18.08 17.39
N ARG A 60 -5.06 19.28 17.87
CA ARG A 60 -4.48 20.35 17.05
C ARG A 60 -2.97 20.11 16.92
N PRO A 61 -2.43 19.78 15.74
CA PRO A 61 -0.98 19.74 15.56
C PRO A 61 -0.43 21.17 15.68
N LYS A 62 0.40 21.40 16.69
CA LYS A 62 1.18 22.63 16.85
C LYS A 62 2.30 22.60 15.80
N LEU A 63 2.26 23.51 14.82
CA LEU A 63 3.38 23.76 13.91
C LEU A 63 4.66 23.97 14.74
N ALA A 64 5.62 23.06 14.62
CA ALA A 64 6.95 23.28 15.16
C ALA A 64 7.61 24.40 14.34
N ARG A 65 7.67 25.58 14.95
CA ARG A 65 8.34 26.76 14.42
C ARG A 65 9.85 26.49 14.35
N GLY A 66 10.43 26.91 13.22
CA GLY A 66 11.79 26.68 12.74
C GLY A 66 12.88 26.61 13.81
N SER A 67 13.70 25.56 13.70
CA SER A 67 15.10 25.60 14.05
C SER A 67 15.89 25.43 12.75
N GLU A 68 16.27 26.56 12.14
CA GLU A 68 17.30 26.59 11.10
C GLU A 68 18.60 26.04 11.70
N ALA A 69 18.89 24.77 11.43
CA ALA A 69 20.27 24.31 11.50
C ALA A 69 21.02 24.93 10.30
N PRO A 70 22.26 25.43 10.46
CA PRO A 70 23.00 26.04 9.37
C PRO A 70 23.32 24.96 8.32
N PHE A 71 22.52 24.92 7.25
CA PHE A 71 22.78 24.08 6.10
C PHE A 71 24.07 24.57 5.43
N LYS A 72 25.16 23.86 5.70
CA LYS A 72 26.43 24.05 5.00
C LYS A 72 26.17 23.78 3.52
N THR A 73 26.49 24.73 2.66
CA THR A 73 26.32 24.65 1.20
C THR A 73 26.74 23.27 0.68
N PRO A 74 25.83 22.51 0.03
CA PRO A 74 26.15 21.17 -0.43
C PRO A 74 27.27 21.24 -1.48
N LYS A 75 28.39 20.59 -1.20
CA LYS A 75 29.49 20.45 -2.15
C LYS A 75 29.04 19.53 -3.29
N ASN A 76 29.26 19.95 -4.53
CA ASN A 76 28.96 19.13 -5.70
C ASN A 76 29.97 17.99 -5.82
N ILE A 77 29.59 16.81 -5.33
CA ILE A 77 30.36 15.55 -5.36
C ILE A 77 30.36 14.88 -6.74
N PHE A 78 29.64 15.42 -7.72
CA PHE A 78 29.69 14.99 -9.11
C PHE A 78 30.68 15.82 -9.95
N SER A 79 31.47 16.69 -9.31
CA SER A 79 32.59 17.34 -9.97
C SER A 79 33.66 16.29 -10.27
N PRO A 80 33.97 16.00 -11.53
CA PRO A 80 35.07 15.09 -11.85
C PRO A 80 36.38 15.68 -11.32
N ALA A 81 36.94 15.08 -10.28
CA ALA A 81 38.15 15.55 -9.62
C ALA A 81 39.37 15.57 -10.56
N ASP A 82 39.32 14.81 -11.65
CA ASP A 82 40.42 14.67 -12.61
C ASP A 82 40.41 15.71 -13.76
N LEU A 83 39.34 16.49 -13.94
CA LEU A 83 39.25 17.41 -15.09
C LEU A 83 39.61 18.86 -14.78
N SER A 84 39.71 19.27 -13.51
CA SER A 84 39.94 20.69 -13.16
C SER A 84 41.38 21.15 -13.36
N SER A 85 42.35 20.23 -13.32
CA SER A 85 43.76 20.54 -13.54
C SER A 85 44.14 20.49 -15.01
N GLU A 86 43.65 19.48 -15.74
CA GLU A 86 44.02 19.23 -17.14
C GLU A 86 43.27 20.12 -18.13
N ALA A 87 41.98 20.41 -17.89
CA ALA A 87 41.20 21.28 -18.77
C ALA A 87 41.61 22.77 -18.69
N ARG A 88 42.17 23.21 -17.54
CA ARG A 88 42.74 24.56 -17.40
C ARG A 88 44.05 24.72 -18.16
N GLN A 89 44.86 23.66 -18.30
CA GLN A 89 46.08 23.69 -19.12
C GLN A 89 45.77 23.59 -20.62
N ALA A 90 44.72 22.86 -21.02
CA ALA A 90 44.36 22.72 -22.43
C ALA A 90 43.64 23.95 -23.05
N GLN A 91 43.01 24.80 -22.23
CA GLN A 91 42.33 26.02 -22.73
C GLN A 91 43.28 27.22 -22.95
N ALA A 92 44.55 27.15 -22.55
CA ALA A 92 45.52 28.23 -22.76
C ALA A 92 46.17 28.23 -24.16
N ALA A 93 45.86 27.27 -25.04
CA ALA A 93 46.67 27.02 -26.25
C ALA A 93 45.89 26.85 -27.57
N ARG A 94 44.69 27.41 -27.75
CA ARG A 94 44.02 27.39 -29.09
C ARG A 94 43.50 28.76 -29.54
N PRO A 95 43.88 29.24 -30.74
CA PRO A 95 43.41 30.52 -31.29
C PRO A 95 42.01 30.37 -31.95
N PRO A 96 41.22 31.46 -32.08
CA PRO A 96 39.87 31.40 -32.63
C PRO A 96 39.88 31.44 -34.16
N LYS A 97 39.10 30.58 -34.83
CA LYS A 97 38.80 30.69 -36.27
C LYS A 97 37.35 31.15 -36.49
N LYS A 98 37.21 32.17 -37.33
CA LYS A 98 35.99 32.89 -37.74
C LYS A 98 35.07 32.06 -38.67
N PRO A 99 33.81 32.50 -38.86
CA PRO A 99 32.72 31.75 -39.51
C PRO A 99 32.71 31.89 -41.04
N GLN A 100 32.24 30.86 -41.75
CA GLN A 100 32.12 30.83 -43.20
C GLN A 100 30.64 30.59 -43.61
N ALA A 101 30.00 31.61 -44.15
CA ALA A 101 28.83 31.54 -45.05
C ALA A 101 29.36 31.18 -46.48
N GLU A 102 28.63 30.72 -47.50
CA GLU A 102 27.24 30.88 -47.97
C GLU A 102 27.03 29.89 -49.14
N ALA A 103 25.82 29.36 -49.47
CA ALA A 103 24.94 29.81 -50.58
C ALA A 103 24.02 28.63 -51.04
N PRO A 104 23.01 28.77 -51.96
CA PRO A 104 21.98 29.80 -52.17
C PRO A 104 20.53 29.21 -52.31
N VAL A 105 19.50 30.08 -52.28
CA VAL A 105 18.03 29.81 -52.27
C VAL A 105 17.35 29.72 -53.67
N PRO A 106 16.11 29.19 -53.76
CA PRO A 106 15.01 30.01 -54.33
C PRO A 106 13.70 29.96 -53.49
N PRO A 107 12.67 30.79 -53.81
CA PRO A 107 11.84 31.52 -52.82
C PRO A 107 10.42 30.96 -52.59
N SER A 108 9.74 31.56 -51.58
CA SER A 108 8.29 31.56 -51.28
C SER A 108 7.77 30.60 -50.20
N ALA A 109 7.74 31.09 -48.97
CA ALA A 109 6.49 31.26 -48.20
C ALA A 109 6.77 32.22 -47.01
N PRO A 110 5.88 33.18 -46.69
CA PRO A 110 6.00 33.93 -45.44
C PRO A 110 5.96 32.93 -44.28
N PRO A 111 6.86 33.03 -43.29
CA PRO A 111 6.80 32.15 -42.12
C PRO A 111 5.46 32.35 -41.42
N PRO A 112 4.69 31.27 -41.15
CA PRO A 112 3.50 31.37 -40.34
C PRO A 112 3.88 31.92 -38.96
N ALA A 113 3.01 32.78 -38.45
CA ALA A 113 3.10 33.42 -37.15
C ALA A 113 3.51 32.42 -36.04
N PRO A 114 4.28 32.88 -35.03
CA PRO A 114 4.71 32.02 -33.93
C PRO A 114 3.49 31.38 -33.26
N PRO A 115 3.45 30.05 -33.07
CA PRO A 115 2.48 29.44 -32.18
C PRO A 115 2.68 30.02 -30.77
N PRO A 116 1.59 30.25 -30.02
CA PRO A 116 1.66 30.83 -28.68
C PRO A 116 2.60 29.99 -27.82
N ALA A 117 3.41 30.68 -27.03
CA ALA A 117 4.32 30.09 -26.06
C ALA A 117 3.61 28.96 -25.30
N VAL A 118 3.92 27.72 -25.67
CA VAL A 118 3.73 26.57 -24.79
C VAL A 118 4.57 26.89 -23.56
N ALA A 119 3.89 27.31 -22.50
CA ALA A 119 4.44 27.33 -21.17
C ALA A 119 5.07 25.94 -20.95
N PHE A 120 6.39 25.89 -20.94
CA PHE A 120 7.12 24.71 -20.52
C PHE A 120 6.70 24.44 -19.08
N THR A 121 5.73 23.55 -18.89
CA THR A 121 5.48 22.93 -17.60
C THR A 121 6.75 22.16 -17.27
N ALA A 122 7.50 22.68 -16.30
CA ALA A 122 8.69 22.02 -15.79
C ALA A 122 8.35 20.55 -15.47
N PRO A 123 9.21 19.59 -15.84
CA PRO A 123 9.01 18.20 -15.44
C PRO A 123 8.87 18.15 -13.91
N PRO A 124 7.85 17.47 -13.36
CA PRO A 124 7.62 17.46 -11.93
C PRO A 124 8.83 16.80 -11.27
N SER A 125 9.55 17.58 -10.46
CA SER A 125 10.39 17.03 -9.39
C SER A 125 9.58 15.96 -8.64
N PRO A 126 10.13 14.79 -8.31
CA PRO A 126 9.38 13.71 -7.66
C PRO A 126 8.72 14.27 -6.41
N SER A 127 7.41 14.52 -6.51
CA SER A 127 6.64 15.09 -5.42
C SER A 127 6.61 14.05 -4.29
N PRO A 128 6.55 14.47 -3.01
CA PRO A 128 6.35 13.54 -1.89
C PRO A 128 5.19 12.56 -2.12
N GLU A 129 4.21 12.98 -2.91
CA GLU A 129 3.09 12.18 -3.39
C GLU A 129 3.50 11.03 -4.33
N GLN A 130 4.43 11.26 -5.27
CA GLN A 130 4.98 10.19 -6.12
C GLN A 130 5.79 9.17 -5.32
N LEU A 131 6.53 9.60 -4.29
CA LEU A 131 7.24 8.69 -3.38
C LEU A 131 6.25 7.83 -2.57
N ALA A 132 5.20 8.45 -2.01
CA ALA A 132 4.15 7.73 -1.29
C ALA A 132 3.43 6.71 -2.20
N ALA A 133 3.08 7.10 -3.42
CA ALA A 133 2.47 6.19 -4.40
C ALA A 133 3.39 5.02 -4.78
N GLN A 134 4.70 5.24 -4.85
CA GLN A 134 5.66 4.17 -5.16
C GLN A 134 5.77 3.17 -3.99
N GLN A 135 5.84 3.66 -2.76
CA GLN A 135 5.83 2.82 -1.55
C GLN A 135 4.53 2.03 -1.41
N ALA A 136 3.38 2.67 -1.67
CA ALA A 136 2.07 2.04 -1.68
C ALA A 136 2.03 0.83 -2.63
N ARG A 137 2.51 1.01 -3.87
CA ARG A 137 2.58 -0.05 -4.88
C ARG A 137 3.50 -1.19 -4.45
N GLN A 138 4.65 -0.88 -3.85
CA GLN A 138 5.56 -1.90 -3.33
C GLN A 138 4.95 -2.71 -2.19
N TRP A 139 4.18 -2.08 -1.30
CA TRP A 139 3.49 -2.78 -0.22
C TRP A 139 2.32 -3.61 -0.74
N LEU A 140 1.45 -3.03 -1.55
CA LEU A 140 0.31 -3.74 -2.16
C LEU A 140 0.77 -4.93 -3.00
N GLY A 141 1.90 -4.80 -3.72
CA GLY A 141 2.48 -5.87 -4.54
C GLY A 141 3.13 -7.00 -3.74
N GLN A 142 3.39 -6.82 -2.43
CA GLN A 142 3.86 -7.90 -1.56
C GLN A 142 2.74 -8.83 -1.12
N TYR A 143 1.49 -8.36 -1.14
CA TYR A 143 0.34 -9.18 -0.82
C TYR A 143 -0.06 -10.01 -2.02
N ARG A 144 -0.22 -11.31 -1.82
CA ARG A 144 -0.76 -12.24 -2.81
C ARG A 144 -2.06 -12.82 -2.29
N PHE A 145 -3.10 -12.75 -3.13
CA PHE A 145 -4.39 -13.32 -2.80
C PHE A 145 -4.38 -14.84 -3.04
N PHE A 146 -4.66 -15.59 -1.98
CA PHE A 146 -4.52 -17.05 -1.94
C PHE A 146 -5.85 -17.79 -1.98
N GLY A 147 -6.93 -17.15 -1.52
CA GLY A 147 -8.23 -17.80 -1.50
C GLY A 147 -9.29 -16.99 -0.80
N TYR A 148 -10.53 -17.43 -0.94
CA TYR A 148 -11.70 -16.80 -0.37
C TYR A 148 -12.54 -17.85 0.36
N LEU A 149 -13.14 -17.44 1.49
CA LEU A 149 -14.11 -18.24 2.22
C LEU A 149 -15.35 -17.39 2.47
N GLY A 150 -16.47 -17.80 1.89
CA GLY A 150 -17.79 -17.27 2.19
C GLY A 150 -18.58 -18.29 2.99
N GLN A 151 -18.96 -17.97 4.23
CA GLN A 151 -19.84 -18.83 5.04
C GLN A 151 -20.95 -17.97 5.66
N GLY A 152 -22.21 -18.24 5.30
CA GLY A 152 -23.37 -17.60 5.92
C GLY A 152 -23.47 -16.07 5.77
N GLY A 153 -22.85 -15.49 4.73
CA GLY A 153 -22.82 -14.03 4.51
C GLY A 153 -21.55 -13.34 5.04
N ASP A 154 -20.72 -14.04 5.82
CA ASP A 154 -19.38 -13.59 6.18
C ASP A 154 -18.39 -13.94 5.06
N GLN A 155 -17.91 -12.92 4.37
CA GLN A 155 -16.90 -13.01 3.31
C GLN A 155 -15.51 -12.76 3.90
N ARG A 156 -14.61 -13.74 3.77
CA ARG A 156 -13.22 -13.64 4.23
C ARG A 156 -12.25 -13.89 3.08
N ALA A 157 -11.26 -13.01 2.97
CA ALA A 157 -10.15 -13.17 2.04
C ALA A 157 -8.91 -13.66 2.78
N PHE A 158 -8.18 -14.57 2.14
CA PHE A 158 -6.86 -15.00 2.56
C PHE A 158 -5.81 -14.30 1.70
N LEU A 159 -5.04 -13.43 2.34
CA LEU A 159 -3.88 -12.81 1.74
C LEU A 159 -2.62 -13.38 2.35
N SER A 160 -1.56 -13.47 1.55
CA SER A 160 -0.24 -13.88 2.01
C SER A 160 0.76 -12.77 1.76
N LYS A 161 1.70 -12.58 2.67
CA LYS A 161 2.84 -11.65 2.53
C LYS A 161 4.09 -12.44 2.89
N GLY A 162 4.82 -12.90 1.88
CA GLY A 162 5.93 -13.85 2.10
C GLY A 162 5.42 -15.16 2.71
N ASN A 163 5.70 -15.37 3.99
CA ASN A 163 5.35 -16.58 4.75
C ASN A 163 4.15 -16.39 5.71
N ASP A 164 3.68 -15.16 5.87
CA ASP A 164 2.57 -14.82 6.76
C ASP A 164 1.24 -14.84 6.01
N ILE A 165 0.18 -15.35 6.66
CA ILE A 165 -1.18 -15.40 6.11
C ILE A 165 -2.10 -14.50 6.94
N PHE A 166 -2.79 -13.60 6.26
CA PHE A 166 -3.75 -12.66 6.80
C PHE A 166 -5.15 -13.06 6.36
N ILE A 167 -6.05 -13.23 7.33
CA ILE A 167 -7.48 -13.50 7.09
C ILE A 167 -8.24 -12.23 7.40
N VAL A 168 -8.84 -11.62 6.38
CA VAL A 168 -9.48 -10.30 6.50
C VAL A 168 -10.87 -10.27 5.91
N ARG A 169 -11.69 -9.34 6.41
CA ARG A 169 -13.06 -9.09 5.96
C ARG A 169 -13.11 -7.84 5.10
N VAL A 170 -14.24 -7.61 4.42
CA VAL A 170 -14.50 -6.32 3.77
C VAL A 170 -14.49 -5.23 4.83
N GLY A 171 -13.70 -4.18 4.62
CA GLY A 171 -13.51 -3.08 5.58
C GLY A 171 -12.43 -3.31 6.63
N ASP A 172 -11.84 -4.50 6.75
CA ASP A 172 -10.69 -4.71 7.64
C ASP A 172 -9.45 -3.98 7.13
N SER A 173 -8.59 -3.59 8.07
CA SER A 173 -7.31 -2.93 7.77
C SER A 173 -6.13 -3.84 8.11
N ILE A 174 -5.32 -4.13 7.09
CA ILE A 174 -4.07 -4.89 7.17
C ILE A 174 -2.96 -3.93 7.56
N GLU A 175 -2.27 -4.24 8.66
CA GLU A 175 -1.15 -3.45 9.21
C GLU A 175 -1.48 -1.96 9.43
N GLY A 176 -2.77 -1.60 9.53
CA GLY A 176 -3.26 -0.23 9.71
C GLY A 176 -3.01 0.71 8.53
N ARG A 177 -2.61 0.18 7.36
CA ARG A 177 -2.26 0.97 6.17
C ARG A 177 -3.00 0.57 4.90
N ILE A 178 -3.58 -0.62 4.87
CA ILE A 178 -4.27 -1.15 3.70
C ILE A 178 -5.64 -1.62 4.13
N THR A 179 -6.69 -1.04 3.55
CA THR A 179 -8.07 -1.43 3.82
C THR A 179 -8.61 -2.28 2.69
N VAL A 180 -9.33 -3.34 3.04
CA VAL A 180 -10.00 -4.20 2.06
C VAL A 180 -11.28 -3.51 1.59
N ALA A 181 -11.32 -3.09 0.33
CA ALA A 181 -12.47 -2.40 -0.25
C ALA A 181 -13.58 -3.38 -0.65
N ALA A 182 -13.21 -4.50 -1.26
CA ALA A 182 -14.13 -5.56 -1.68
C ALA A 182 -13.42 -6.90 -1.76
N ILE A 183 -14.18 -7.97 -1.52
CA ILE A 183 -13.72 -9.35 -1.62
C ILE A 183 -14.65 -10.08 -2.60
N ASP A 184 -14.09 -10.53 -3.72
CA ASP A 184 -14.77 -11.39 -4.69
C ASP A 184 -14.24 -12.82 -4.59
N ALA A 185 -14.91 -13.76 -5.27
CA ALA A 185 -14.51 -15.16 -5.28
C ALA A 185 -13.11 -15.40 -5.89
N SER A 186 -12.67 -14.53 -6.81
CA SER A 186 -11.41 -14.67 -7.55
C SER A 186 -10.51 -13.43 -7.48
N SER A 187 -10.95 -12.36 -6.83
CA SER A 187 -10.20 -11.11 -6.74
C SER A 187 -10.44 -10.40 -5.42
N VAL A 188 -9.43 -9.70 -4.91
CA VAL A 188 -9.57 -8.83 -3.74
C VAL A 188 -9.12 -7.43 -4.12
N ARG A 189 -9.96 -6.45 -3.83
CA ARG A 189 -9.64 -5.03 -3.99
C ARG A 189 -9.07 -4.50 -2.69
N LEU A 190 -7.79 -4.19 -2.71
CA LEU A 190 -7.09 -3.54 -1.61
C LEU A 190 -6.96 -2.06 -1.93
N ARG A 191 -7.21 -1.22 -0.92
CA ARG A 191 -7.01 0.22 -1.00
C ARG A 191 -6.04 0.66 0.08
N GLU A 192 -4.98 1.33 -0.31
CA GLU A 192 -4.04 1.91 0.66
C GLU A 192 -4.63 3.20 1.29
N THR A 193 -4.54 3.35 2.61
CA THR A 193 -5.12 4.51 3.33
C THR A 193 -4.37 5.82 3.13
N SER A 194 -3.07 5.77 2.81
CA SER A 194 -2.23 6.97 2.61
C SER A 194 -2.49 7.64 1.27
N THR A 195 -2.49 6.87 0.18
CA THR A 195 -2.53 7.38 -1.19
C THR A 195 -3.85 7.07 -1.89
N SER A 196 -4.79 6.38 -1.21
CA SER A 196 -6.03 5.88 -1.82
C SER A 196 -5.82 5.02 -3.06
N LEU A 197 -4.63 4.43 -3.23
CA LEU A 197 -4.29 3.64 -4.39
C LEU A 197 -5.02 2.30 -4.32
N GLU A 198 -5.86 2.02 -5.30
CA GLU A 198 -6.61 0.78 -5.42
C GLU A 198 -5.81 -0.23 -6.24
N THR A 199 -5.65 -1.43 -5.71
CA THR A 199 -5.04 -2.56 -6.41
C THR A 199 -6.00 -3.73 -6.35
N THR A 200 -6.26 -4.32 -7.51
CA THR A 200 -7.01 -5.56 -7.62
C THR A 200 -6.01 -6.71 -7.67
N LEU A 201 -5.98 -7.52 -6.61
CA LEU A 201 -5.19 -8.74 -6.58
C LEU A 201 -6.05 -9.88 -7.13
N SER A 202 -5.55 -10.57 -8.15
CA SER A 202 -6.16 -11.80 -8.66
C SER A 202 -5.71 -13.01 -7.86
N LEU A 203 -6.55 -14.04 -7.84
CA LEU A 203 -6.25 -15.32 -7.19
C LEU A 203 -5.04 -15.95 -7.86
N THR A 204 -3.93 -16.06 -7.12
CA THR A 204 -2.79 -16.84 -7.59
C THR A 204 -3.15 -18.31 -7.46
N LYS A 205 -3.28 -19.01 -8.59
CA LYS A 205 -3.39 -20.46 -8.66
C LYS A 205 -1.98 -20.97 -8.97
N ASP A 206 -1.35 -21.61 -8.00
CA ASP A 206 -0.15 -22.43 -8.22
C ASP A 206 -0.58 -23.85 -8.60
#